data_AF-A0A090IBT6-F1
#
_entry.id   AF-A0A090IBT6-F1
#
_cell.length_a   1.000
_cell.length_b   1.000
_cell.length_c   1.000
_cell.angle_alpha   90.00
_cell.angle_beta   90.00
_cell.angle_gamma   90.00
#
_symmetry.space_group_name_H-M   'P 1'
#
loop_
_entity.id
_entity.type
_entity.pdbx_description
1 polymer ?
#
loop_
_entity_poly.entity_id
_entity_poly.type
_entity_poly.pdbx_seq_one_letter_code
_entity_poly.pdbx_strand_id
1 'polypeptide(L)'
;MIKTFKEPNAKNTLLLEKELSETSFVRFKTYKLKKTSIIWYNKSLVKELNIDESKVESEILDNFSYVTKEYTNNINIFTNDSKFFLADRYGSRYEICNGGGARCGSNGNFQIKGIGANPLVSLQMDEHHSHGKLCILEAVNEAIWGEVCHKNLPYGAVRTLAIINTNTAIRSFYGLPEPRDLPCVLAIRQVSIRPAHFVRAPFFFPKYEYQYLRDNDTLRVKKAIHLLKDNLIVNKLHIEEPLQNALSHFLIKLAEQIAASRILGIPHRSLTSSNICLDTKFIDFGTISAVPNFSNYRYGHENYGVWDDHKLIVKWLHNLIFFINKYNKEKISDHHLNLLTTTFIENLSYFENVLLSNILRIKKSDFIKVNSFKVALQNQSETNWNRLDLMEDIVRLANKMDMYVDKNAVFHLRNEKFSQKYIINQTLKMINNTTIDDKSISDFINVYQNM
;
A
#
# COMPACT_ATOMS: atom_id res chain seq x y z
N MET A 1 14.10 2.16 18.95
CA MET A 1 12.88 2.33 18.13
C MET A 1 12.58 1.11 17.25
N ILE A 2 13.61 0.38 16.80
CA ILE A 2 13.44 -0.91 16.14
C ILE A 2 13.49 -2.03 17.19
N LYS A 3 12.41 -2.24 17.92
CA LYS A 3 12.36 -3.30 18.95
C LYS A 3 11.12 -4.15 18.79
N THR A 4 11.31 -5.46 18.77
CA THR A 4 10.24 -6.45 18.93
C THR A 4 10.30 -7.05 20.33
N PHE A 5 9.15 -7.53 20.78
CA PHE A 5 8.95 -8.05 22.12
C PHE A 5 8.55 -9.51 22.05
N LYS A 6 8.98 -10.29 23.06
CA LYS A 6 8.55 -11.70 23.17
C LYS A 6 7.03 -11.82 23.16
N GLU A 7 6.38 -10.92 23.90
CA GLU A 7 4.93 -10.79 23.97
C GLU A 7 4.51 -9.35 23.60
N PRO A 8 3.89 -9.15 22.42
CA PRO A 8 3.32 -7.86 22.06
C PRO A 8 2.11 -7.54 22.95
N ASN A 9 2.02 -6.29 23.40
CA ASN A 9 0.94 -5.78 24.24
C ASN A 9 0.71 -4.27 24.00
N ALA A 10 -0.33 -3.73 24.61
CA ALA A 10 -0.74 -2.33 24.46
C ALA A 10 0.36 -1.30 24.78
N LYS A 11 1.31 -1.61 25.66
CA LYS A 11 2.37 -0.67 26.04
C LYS A 11 3.49 -0.62 25.01
N ASN A 12 3.73 -1.73 24.32
CA ASN A 12 4.95 -1.91 23.52
C ASN A 12 4.70 -2.04 22.00
N THR A 13 3.45 -2.19 21.56
CA THR A 13 3.10 -2.33 20.15
C THR A 13 2.18 -1.19 19.72
N LEU A 14 2.54 -0.49 18.64
CA LEU A 14 2.00 0.84 18.33
C LEU A 14 0.47 0.87 18.20
N LEU A 15 -0.10 -0.07 17.45
CA LEU A 15 -1.54 -0.05 17.13
C LEU A 15 -2.44 -0.68 18.20
N LEU A 16 -1.91 -1.64 18.97
CA LEU A 16 -2.71 -2.50 19.85
C LEU A 16 -3.27 -1.72 21.04
N GLU A 17 -4.60 -1.73 21.20
CA GLU A 17 -5.35 -1.05 22.27
C GLU A 17 -5.10 0.47 22.34
N LYS A 18 -4.61 1.07 21.25
CA LYS A 18 -4.46 2.52 21.09
C LYS A 18 -5.28 3.00 19.90
N GLU A 19 -4.96 2.45 18.73
CA GLU A 19 -5.57 2.80 17.46
C GLU A 19 -6.59 1.75 17.02
N LEU A 20 -6.34 0.48 17.39
CA LEU A 20 -7.24 -0.64 17.13
C LEU A 20 -7.38 -1.51 18.38
N SER A 21 -8.59 -2.01 18.64
CA SER A 21 -8.83 -2.95 19.74
C SER A 21 -8.07 -4.28 19.56
N GLU A 22 -7.84 -5.02 20.64
CA GLU A 22 -7.24 -6.35 20.64
C GLU A 22 -7.96 -7.32 19.70
N THR A 23 -9.28 -7.20 19.56
CA THR A 23 -10.05 -8.03 18.64
C THR A 23 -9.70 -7.81 17.17
N SER A 24 -9.00 -6.72 16.83
CA SER A 24 -8.46 -6.47 15.49
C SER A 24 -7.14 -7.22 15.25
N PHE A 25 -6.69 -8.05 16.18
CA PHE A 25 -5.44 -8.79 16.06
C PHE A 25 -5.62 -10.27 16.38
N VAL A 26 -4.76 -11.09 15.81
CA VAL A 26 -4.59 -12.50 16.19
C VAL A 26 -3.13 -12.75 16.50
N ARG A 27 -2.86 -13.29 17.67
CA ARG A 27 -1.50 -13.67 18.05
C ARG A 27 -1.13 -14.98 17.38
N PHE A 28 0.07 -15.04 16.83
CA PHE A 28 0.64 -16.27 16.31
C PHE A 28 2.13 -16.35 16.66
N LYS A 29 2.61 -17.58 16.82
CA LYS A 29 3.97 -17.84 17.28
C LYS A 29 4.92 -17.91 16.09
N THR A 30 6.10 -17.34 16.27
CA THR A 30 7.19 -17.33 15.29
C THR A 30 8.49 -17.75 15.93
N TYR A 31 9.44 -18.16 15.10
CA TYR A 31 10.75 -18.66 15.50
C TYR A 31 11.83 -17.91 14.73
N LYS A 32 12.94 -17.66 15.41
CA LYS A 32 14.09 -17.01 14.80
C LYS A 32 14.65 -17.87 13.67
N LEU A 33 14.80 -17.28 12.50
CA LEU A 33 15.38 -17.91 11.32
C LEU A 33 16.92 -17.89 11.43
N LYS A 34 17.56 -18.99 11.02
CA LYS A 34 19.03 -19.11 10.96
C LYS A 34 19.56 -18.52 9.67
N LYS A 35 20.83 -18.08 9.70
CA LYS A 35 21.59 -17.66 8.51
C LYS A 35 20.88 -16.57 7.68
N THR A 36 20.20 -15.61 8.30
CA THR A 36 19.64 -14.46 7.58
C THR A 36 20.69 -13.38 7.36
N SER A 37 20.58 -12.64 6.26
CA SER A 37 21.38 -11.44 5.97
C SER A 37 20.49 -10.27 5.57
N ILE A 38 20.97 -9.05 5.74
CA ILE A 38 20.30 -7.88 5.17
C ILE A 38 20.67 -7.75 3.69
N ILE A 39 19.65 -7.56 2.86
CA ILE A 39 19.82 -7.21 1.44
C ILE A 39 19.91 -5.69 1.31
N TRP A 40 18.98 -4.99 1.95
CA TRP A 40 18.86 -3.54 1.87
C TRP A 40 18.19 -2.99 3.14
N TYR A 41 18.56 -1.77 3.53
CA TYR A 41 17.82 -0.99 4.51
C TYR A 41 17.76 0.48 4.11
N ASN A 42 16.72 1.15 4.58
CA ASN A 42 16.35 2.50 4.20
C ASN A 42 17.11 3.53 5.03
N LYS A 43 18.22 4.06 4.52
CA LYS A 43 19.06 5.02 5.23
C LYS A 43 18.33 6.31 5.63
N SER A 44 17.49 6.86 4.75
CA SER A 44 16.69 8.05 5.06
C SER A 44 15.72 7.79 6.21
N LEU A 45 14.98 6.66 6.20
CA LEU A 45 14.06 6.32 7.29
C LEU A 45 14.82 6.05 8.60
N VAL A 46 15.96 5.37 8.53
CA VAL A 46 16.83 5.12 9.70
C VAL A 46 17.25 6.44 10.36
N LYS A 47 17.65 7.43 9.55
CA LYS A 47 18.00 8.77 10.03
C LYS A 47 16.80 9.52 10.61
N GLU A 48 15.65 9.51 9.94
CA GLU A 48 14.42 10.15 10.44
C GLU A 48 13.95 9.57 11.77
N LEU A 49 14.14 8.26 11.94
CA LEU A 49 13.83 7.54 13.17
C LEU A 49 14.98 7.57 14.18
N ASN A 50 16.02 8.39 14.00
CA ASN A 50 17.14 8.55 14.92
C ASN A 50 17.73 7.21 15.41
N ILE A 51 17.88 6.25 14.50
CA ILE A 51 18.51 4.95 14.78
C ILE A 51 20.01 5.06 14.52
N ASP A 52 20.80 4.45 15.39
CA ASP A 52 22.26 4.37 15.25
C ASP A 52 22.65 3.48 14.06
N GLU A 53 23.16 4.11 12.99
CA GLU A 53 23.58 3.43 11.76
C GLU A 53 24.64 2.35 12.01
N SER A 54 25.46 2.47 13.06
CA SER A 54 26.51 1.48 13.36
C SER A 54 25.96 0.14 13.85
N LYS A 55 24.70 0.11 14.33
CA LYS A 55 24.04 -1.09 14.89
C LYS A 55 22.78 -1.49 14.14
N VAL A 56 22.38 -0.72 13.13
CA VAL A 56 21.09 -0.90 12.46
C VAL A 56 20.92 -2.29 11.87
N GLU A 57 21.97 -2.86 11.29
CA GLU A 57 21.91 -4.18 10.66
C GLU A 57 21.68 -5.29 11.69
N SER A 58 22.48 -5.33 12.76
CA SER A 58 22.31 -6.31 13.82
C SER A 58 20.97 -6.14 14.52
N GLU A 59 20.54 -4.90 14.81
CA GLU A 59 19.23 -4.64 15.42
C GLU A 59 18.06 -5.13 14.55
N ILE A 60 18.09 -4.88 13.23
CA ILE A 60 17.03 -5.34 12.32
C ILE A 60 16.98 -6.87 12.29
N LEU A 61 18.12 -7.53 12.11
CA LEU A 61 18.17 -9.00 12.08
C LEU A 61 17.69 -9.57 13.42
N ASP A 62 18.18 -9.05 14.55
CA ASP A 62 17.82 -9.45 15.91
C ASP A 62 16.33 -9.32 16.20
N ASN A 63 15.68 -8.31 15.65
CA ASN A 63 14.28 -8.04 15.93
C ASN A 63 13.31 -8.68 14.92
N PHE A 64 13.71 -8.88 13.66
CA PHE A 64 12.76 -9.25 12.60
C PHE A 64 13.09 -10.47 11.77
N SER A 65 14.21 -11.17 11.99
CA SER A 65 14.45 -12.48 11.36
C SER A 65 13.61 -13.59 11.98
N TYR A 66 12.29 -13.42 12.08
CA TYR A 66 11.36 -14.38 12.68
C TYR A 66 10.34 -14.84 11.63
N VAL A 67 9.98 -16.12 11.65
CA VAL A 67 9.00 -16.73 10.73
C VAL A 67 8.11 -17.74 11.43
N THR A 68 6.98 -18.12 10.82
CA THR A 68 6.14 -19.22 11.33
C THR A 68 6.85 -20.57 11.22
N LYS A 69 6.38 -21.56 11.98
CA LYS A 69 7.03 -22.87 12.09
C LYS A 69 7.10 -23.59 10.74
N GLU A 70 6.06 -23.45 9.93
CA GLU A 70 5.90 -24.11 8.62
C GLU A 70 6.61 -23.36 7.49
N TYR A 71 7.26 -22.22 7.77
CA TYR A 71 7.93 -21.42 6.75
C TYR A 71 9.08 -22.18 6.06
N THR A 72 9.82 -22.99 6.81
CA THR A 72 10.97 -23.76 6.34
C THR A 72 11.17 -24.99 7.21
N ASN A 73 12.14 -25.84 6.87
CA ASN A 73 12.48 -27.01 7.68
C ASN A 73 12.96 -26.58 9.08
N ASN A 74 12.61 -27.36 10.11
CA ASN A 74 12.96 -27.09 11.51
C ASN A 74 14.47 -26.88 11.75
N ILE A 75 15.32 -27.49 10.91
CA ILE A 75 16.78 -27.31 10.98
C ILE A 75 17.23 -25.86 10.73
N ASN A 76 16.42 -25.08 10.01
CA ASN A 76 16.70 -23.70 9.62
C ASN A 76 16.13 -22.66 10.59
N ILE A 77 15.45 -23.07 11.66
CA ILE A 77 14.94 -22.16 12.71
C ILE A 77 15.55 -22.51 14.07
N PHE A 78 15.69 -21.52 14.95
CA PHE A 78 16.01 -21.74 16.36
C PHE A 78 14.71 -22.00 17.13
N THR A 79 14.39 -23.26 17.38
CA THR A 79 13.13 -23.65 18.05
C THR A 79 13.00 -23.11 19.48
N ASN A 80 14.12 -22.77 20.12
CA ASN A 80 14.17 -22.20 21.47
C ASN A 80 14.10 -20.66 21.50
N ASP A 81 14.24 -19.99 20.35
CA ASP A 81 14.11 -18.54 20.22
C ASP A 81 12.82 -18.22 19.47
N SER A 82 11.79 -17.86 20.23
CA SER A 82 10.46 -17.57 19.70
C SER A 82 9.86 -16.30 20.28
N LYS A 83 9.05 -15.64 19.44
CA LYS A 83 8.27 -14.44 19.77
C LYS A 83 6.87 -14.59 19.20
N PHE A 84 5.92 -13.87 19.78
CA PHE A 84 4.62 -13.69 19.18
C PHE A 84 4.59 -12.45 18.30
N PHE A 85 3.85 -12.54 17.19
CA PHE A 85 3.49 -11.43 16.34
C PHE A 85 1.97 -11.33 16.24
N LEU A 86 1.50 -10.14 15.88
CA LEU A 86 0.09 -9.85 15.69
C LEU A 86 -0.25 -9.83 14.20
N ALA A 87 -1.13 -10.72 13.76
CA ALA A 87 -1.75 -10.64 12.45
C ALA A 87 -2.88 -9.61 12.52
N ASP A 88 -2.87 -8.61 11.64
CA ASP A 88 -3.87 -7.55 11.57
C ASP A 88 -5.14 -8.05 10.86
N ARG A 89 -6.25 -8.09 11.60
CA ARG A 89 -7.57 -8.44 11.06
C ARG A 89 -8.21 -7.23 10.42
N TYR A 90 -8.55 -7.36 9.15
CA TYR A 90 -9.30 -6.34 8.43
C TYR A 90 -10.22 -6.97 7.39
N GLY A 91 -11.24 -6.20 7.02
CA GLY A 91 -12.29 -6.61 6.10
C GLY A 91 -11.86 -6.62 4.64
N SER A 92 -12.63 -7.36 3.86
CA SER A 92 -12.61 -7.35 2.41
C SER A 92 -14.02 -7.68 1.93
N ARG A 93 -14.45 -7.06 0.84
CA ARG A 93 -15.74 -7.35 0.20
C ARG A 93 -15.64 -8.35 -0.95
N TYR A 94 -14.41 -8.76 -1.30
CA TYR A 94 -14.17 -9.70 -2.39
C TYR A 94 -14.62 -11.11 -1.98
N GLU A 95 -15.17 -11.86 -2.92
CA GLU A 95 -15.76 -13.19 -2.69
C GLU A 95 -14.72 -14.24 -2.28
N ILE A 96 -13.45 -14.03 -2.62
CA ILE A 96 -12.33 -14.83 -2.16
C ILE A 96 -11.37 -13.89 -1.44
N CYS A 97 -11.24 -14.04 -0.12
CA CYS A 97 -10.37 -13.17 0.65
C CYS A 97 -9.80 -13.83 1.91
N ASN A 98 -8.60 -13.39 2.28
CA ASN A 98 -8.02 -13.59 3.60
C ASN A 98 -8.71 -12.73 4.66
N GLY A 99 -8.57 -13.10 5.93
CA GLY A 99 -9.17 -12.39 7.08
C GLY A 99 -8.41 -11.13 7.52
N GLY A 100 -7.50 -10.63 6.68
CA GLY A 100 -6.56 -9.56 6.98
C GLY A 100 -5.16 -9.87 6.43
N GLY A 101 -4.11 -9.44 7.14
CA GLY A 101 -2.73 -9.67 6.73
C GLY A 101 -2.28 -11.11 6.96
N ALA A 102 -2.68 -12.02 6.08
CA ALA A 102 -2.43 -13.47 6.18
C ALA A 102 -0.95 -13.90 6.11
N ARG A 103 -0.07 -12.99 5.70
CA ARG A 103 1.38 -13.17 5.61
C ARG A 103 2.17 -12.07 6.32
N CYS A 104 1.49 -11.38 7.22
CA CYS A 104 2.01 -10.22 7.92
C CYS A 104 2.03 -10.46 9.43
N GLY A 105 3.01 -9.87 10.12
CA GLY A 105 3.10 -9.89 11.57
C GLY A 105 3.61 -8.57 12.11
N SER A 106 2.81 -7.91 12.94
CA SER A 106 3.17 -6.65 13.60
C SER A 106 3.72 -6.90 15.01
N ASN A 107 4.79 -6.20 15.37
CA ASN A 107 5.37 -6.21 16.71
C ASN A 107 6.21 -4.93 16.91
N GLY A 108 5.98 -4.20 17.99
CA GLY A 108 6.59 -2.88 18.15
C GLY A 108 5.99 -1.85 17.20
N ASN A 109 6.85 -1.17 16.45
CA ASN A 109 6.48 -0.10 15.52
C ASN A 109 6.42 -0.56 14.05
N PHE A 110 6.71 -1.83 13.77
CA PHE A 110 6.87 -2.35 12.41
C PHE A 110 6.07 -3.63 12.19
N GLN A 111 5.83 -3.91 10.91
CA GLN A 111 5.23 -5.13 10.39
C GLN A 111 6.23 -5.85 9.50
N ILE A 112 6.34 -7.18 9.68
CA ILE A 112 7.04 -8.07 8.78
C ILE A 112 6.03 -8.57 7.74
N LYS A 113 6.30 -8.37 6.44
CA LYS A 113 5.58 -9.01 5.33
C LYS A 113 6.40 -10.20 4.81
N GLY A 114 5.74 -11.32 4.56
CA GLY A 114 6.40 -12.58 4.18
C GLY A 114 6.81 -13.44 5.38
N ILE A 115 6.25 -13.20 6.56
CA ILE A 115 6.62 -13.89 7.82
C ILE A 115 6.23 -15.38 7.85
N GLY A 116 5.49 -15.85 6.85
CA GLY A 116 4.85 -17.17 6.81
C GLY A 116 3.34 -17.10 6.97
N ALA A 117 2.69 -18.20 6.63
CA ALA A 117 1.24 -18.36 6.73
C ALA A 117 0.80 -18.24 8.19
N ASN A 118 -0.20 -17.40 8.46
CA ASN A 118 -0.73 -17.16 9.81
C ASN A 118 -2.24 -17.51 9.88
N PRO A 119 -2.90 -17.35 11.05
CA PRO A 119 -4.31 -17.69 11.24
C PRO A 119 -5.32 -17.00 10.29
N LEU A 120 -4.92 -15.95 9.57
CA LEU A 120 -5.79 -15.19 8.66
C LEU A 120 -5.77 -15.70 7.23
N VAL A 121 -5.02 -16.77 6.92
CA VAL A 121 -5.09 -17.47 5.63
C VAL A 121 -6.47 -18.13 5.47
N SER A 122 -7.17 -17.80 4.39
CA SER A 122 -8.43 -18.45 4.02
C SER A 122 -8.16 -19.77 3.30
N LEU A 123 -9.01 -20.77 3.56
CA LEU A 123 -9.00 -22.07 2.86
C LEU A 123 -9.35 -21.95 1.38
N GLN A 124 -9.98 -20.85 0.98
CA GLN A 124 -10.39 -20.59 -0.39
C GLN A 124 -9.33 -19.83 -1.22
N MET A 125 -8.23 -19.39 -0.59
CA MET A 125 -7.14 -18.77 -1.35
C MET A 125 -6.41 -19.83 -2.17
N ASP A 126 -5.97 -19.45 -3.36
CA ASP A 126 -5.03 -20.26 -4.13
C ASP A 126 -3.68 -20.44 -3.41
N GLU A 127 -2.88 -21.37 -3.91
CA GLU A 127 -1.58 -21.73 -3.35
C GLU A 127 -0.63 -20.52 -3.24
N HIS A 128 -0.66 -19.60 -4.20
CA HIS A 128 0.21 -18.43 -4.25
C HIS A 128 -0.13 -17.38 -3.19
N HIS A 129 -1.38 -17.34 -2.75
CA HIS A 129 -1.82 -16.40 -1.71
C HIS A 129 -1.95 -17.05 -0.31
N SER A 130 -1.63 -18.34 -0.17
CA SER A 130 -1.78 -19.09 1.09
C SER A 130 -0.46 -19.53 1.73
N HIS A 131 0.65 -19.62 0.98
CA HIS A 131 1.94 -20.07 1.52
C HIS A 131 2.60 -19.07 2.49
N GLY A 132 2.19 -17.80 2.45
CA GLY A 132 2.57 -16.76 3.41
C GLY A 132 4.01 -16.22 3.31
N LYS A 133 4.72 -16.52 2.23
CA LYS A 133 6.06 -16.02 1.94
C LYS A 133 6.00 -14.81 1.00
N LEU A 134 7.12 -14.11 0.86
CA LEU A 134 7.26 -12.95 -0.03
C LEU A 134 8.47 -13.18 -0.94
N CYS A 135 8.29 -13.11 -2.25
CA CYS A 135 9.43 -13.18 -3.17
C CYS A 135 10.17 -11.84 -3.23
N ILE A 136 11.45 -11.91 -3.59
CA ILE A 136 12.32 -10.74 -3.75
C ILE A 136 11.74 -9.70 -4.74
N LEU A 137 11.08 -10.13 -5.83
CA LEU A 137 10.48 -9.21 -6.81
C LEU A 137 9.40 -8.32 -6.18
N GLU A 138 8.54 -8.90 -5.34
CA GLU A 138 7.51 -8.15 -4.64
C GLU A 138 8.13 -7.20 -3.60
N ALA A 139 9.13 -7.66 -2.84
CA ALA A 139 9.79 -6.84 -1.82
C ALA A 139 10.58 -5.65 -2.39
N VAL A 140 11.31 -5.82 -3.49
CA VAL A 140 12.02 -4.73 -4.17
C VAL A 140 11.02 -3.69 -4.69
N ASN A 141 9.92 -4.15 -5.28
CA ASN A 141 8.86 -3.28 -5.75
C ASN A 141 8.19 -2.50 -4.61
N GLU A 142 7.95 -3.13 -3.45
CA GLU A 142 7.44 -2.46 -2.24
C GLU A 142 8.43 -1.41 -1.70
N ALA A 143 9.73 -1.69 -1.70
CA ALA A 143 10.74 -0.74 -1.26
C ALA A 143 10.84 0.48 -2.19
N ILE A 144 10.92 0.25 -3.51
CA ILE A 144 11.01 1.33 -4.50
C ILE A 144 9.77 2.22 -4.46
N TRP A 145 8.58 1.63 -4.53
CA TRP A 145 7.35 2.43 -4.57
C TRP A 145 7.00 3.09 -3.25
N GLY A 146 7.36 2.46 -2.12
CA GLY A 146 7.27 3.09 -0.81
C GLY A 146 8.01 4.43 -0.78
N GLU A 147 9.24 4.49 -1.31
CA GLU A 147 10.03 5.72 -1.35
C GLU A 147 9.61 6.69 -2.45
N VAL A 148 9.36 6.19 -3.68
CA VAL A 148 8.93 7.04 -4.80
C VAL A 148 7.63 7.76 -4.45
N CYS A 149 6.63 7.04 -3.92
CA CYS A 149 5.38 7.65 -3.51
C CYS A 149 5.54 8.52 -2.26
N HIS A 150 6.37 8.13 -1.29
CA HIS A 150 6.62 8.96 -0.10
C HIS A 150 7.14 10.36 -0.44
N LYS A 151 8.01 10.46 -1.44
CA LYS A 151 8.61 11.73 -1.86
C LYS A 151 7.74 12.58 -2.77
N ASN A 152 6.96 11.94 -3.64
CA ASN A 152 6.31 12.62 -4.75
C ASN A 152 4.80 12.82 -4.54
N LEU A 153 4.18 12.09 -3.60
CA LEU A 153 2.76 12.24 -3.31
C LEU A 153 2.52 13.12 -2.07
N PRO A 154 1.45 13.93 -2.05
CA PRO A 154 1.19 14.92 -0.98
C PRO A 154 1.21 14.36 0.44
N TYR A 155 0.70 13.14 0.63
CA TYR A 155 0.65 12.48 1.94
C TYR A 155 1.57 11.26 2.03
N GLY A 156 2.33 11.00 0.97
CA GLY A 156 3.35 9.97 0.91
C GLY A 156 2.81 8.54 0.86
N ALA A 157 3.59 7.61 1.38
CA ALA A 157 3.30 6.18 1.31
C ALA A 157 3.94 5.43 2.50
N VAL A 158 3.48 4.21 2.75
CA VAL A 158 4.07 3.34 3.77
C VAL A 158 5.45 2.89 3.31
N ARG A 159 6.46 3.17 4.14
CA ARG A 159 7.86 2.94 3.79
C ARG A 159 8.35 1.58 4.28
N THR A 160 9.22 0.97 3.47
CA THR A 160 9.97 -0.22 3.85
C THR A 160 11.24 0.22 4.56
N LEU A 161 11.46 -0.28 5.79
CA LEU A 161 12.68 -0.11 6.56
C LEU A 161 13.80 -1.00 6.03
N ALA A 162 13.52 -2.28 5.74
CA ALA A 162 14.54 -3.23 5.32
C ALA A 162 13.98 -4.44 4.57
N ILE A 163 14.87 -5.10 3.83
CA ILE A 163 14.64 -6.41 3.20
C ILE A 163 15.68 -7.39 3.76
N ILE A 164 15.21 -8.49 4.31
CA ILE A 164 16.04 -9.55 4.90
C ILE A 164 15.98 -10.80 4.02
N ASN A 165 17.13 -11.33 3.63
CA ASN A 165 17.23 -12.60 2.92
C ASN A 165 16.91 -13.76 3.88
N THR A 166 16.00 -14.65 3.47
CA THR A 166 15.65 -15.85 4.26
C THR A 166 16.43 -17.10 3.85
N ASN A 167 17.19 -17.05 2.77
CA ASN A 167 17.87 -18.21 2.17
C ASN A 167 16.92 -19.39 1.90
N THR A 168 15.68 -19.06 1.54
CA THR A 168 14.66 -20.00 1.07
C THR A 168 14.10 -19.52 -0.26
N ALA A 169 13.35 -20.38 -0.96
CA ALA A 169 12.72 -20.03 -2.22
C ALA A 169 11.24 -20.46 -2.26
N ILE A 170 10.51 -19.89 -3.20
CA ILE A 170 9.14 -20.26 -3.58
C ILE A 170 8.99 -20.28 -5.08
N ARG A 171 8.10 -21.14 -5.56
CA ARG A 171 7.61 -21.07 -6.93
C ARG A 171 6.56 -19.95 -7.03
N SER A 172 6.84 -18.92 -7.82
CA SER A 172 5.97 -17.74 -7.96
C SER A 172 6.04 -17.18 -9.38
N PHE A 173 4.96 -16.54 -9.82
CA PHE A 173 4.84 -15.87 -11.12
C PHE A 173 4.65 -14.34 -10.96
N TYR A 174 4.98 -13.76 -9.81
CA TYR A 174 4.73 -12.32 -9.54
C TYR A 174 5.32 -11.41 -10.64
N GLY A 175 4.43 -10.85 -11.47
CA GLY A 175 4.76 -10.03 -12.64
C GLY A 175 5.60 -10.75 -13.71
N LEU A 176 5.49 -12.07 -13.78
CA LEU A 176 6.13 -12.95 -14.75
C LEU A 176 5.06 -13.67 -15.58
N PRO A 177 5.39 -14.07 -16.83
CA PRO A 177 4.46 -14.86 -17.65
C PRO A 177 4.26 -16.27 -17.11
N GLU A 178 5.29 -16.87 -16.51
CA GLU A 178 5.27 -18.25 -16.03
C GLU A 178 5.89 -18.37 -14.61
N PRO A 179 5.43 -19.33 -13.78
CA PRO A 179 6.00 -19.56 -12.47
C PRO A 179 7.45 -20.04 -12.51
N ARG A 180 8.27 -19.50 -11.61
CA ARG A 180 9.67 -19.90 -11.41
C ARG A 180 10.06 -19.85 -9.94
N ASP A 181 11.15 -20.54 -9.60
CA ASP A 181 11.70 -20.46 -8.25
C ASP A 181 12.33 -19.08 -8.03
N LEU A 182 11.88 -18.41 -6.98
CA LEU A 182 12.31 -17.08 -6.58
C LEU A 182 12.77 -17.08 -5.13
N PRO A 183 13.88 -16.38 -4.82
CA PRO A 183 14.31 -16.16 -3.44
C PRO A 183 13.19 -15.53 -2.61
N CYS A 184 13.03 -16.03 -1.39
CA CYS A 184 12.13 -15.48 -0.39
C CYS A 184 12.85 -14.51 0.54
N VAL A 185 12.13 -13.47 0.92
CA VAL A 185 12.64 -12.41 1.78
C VAL A 185 11.59 -12.00 2.81
N LEU A 186 12.01 -11.28 3.84
CA LEU A 186 11.12 -10.55 4.72
C LEU A 186 11.23 -9.06 4.40
N ALA A 187 10.10 -8.39 4.17
CA ALA A 187 10.05 -6.93 4.05
C ALA A 187 9.56 -6.33 5.37
N ILE A 188 10.37 -5.48 5.98
CA ILE A 188 10.07 -4.81 7.24
C ILE A 188 9.53 -3.43 6.88
N ARG A 189 8.27 -3.15 7.21
CA ARG A 189 7.62 -1.88 6.84
C ARG A 189 6.89 -1.26 8.02
N GLN A 190 6.62 0.04 7.93
CA GLN A 190 5.84 0.74 8.94
C GLN A 190 4.43 0.10 9.06
N VAL A 191 3.90 0.07 10.28
CA VAL A 191 2.50 -0.31 10.51
C VAL A 191 1.56 0.83 10.05
N SER A 192 0.34 0.49 9.65
CA SER A 192 -0.67 1.47 9.26
C SER A 192 -2.08 0.97 9.50
N ILE A 193 -3.00 1.90 9.76
CA ILE A 193 -4.44 1.64 9.75
C ILE A 193 -4.99 1.96 8.37
N ARG A 194 -6.01 1.22 7.98
CA ARG A 194 -6.70 1.28 6.69
C ARG A 194 -8.22 1.29 6.90
N PRO A 195 -9.03 1.86 5.99
CA PRO A 195 -10.49 1.74 6.01
C PRO A 195 -10.99 0.29 6.16
N ALA A 196 -10.25 -0.68 5.61
CA ALA A 196 -10.56 -2.10 5.74
C ALA A 196 -10.69 -2.58 7.21
N HIS A 197 -9.99 -1.97 8.17
CA HIS A 197 -10.11 -2.37 9.58
C HIS A 197 -11.51 -2.12 10.14
N PHE A 198 -12.30 -1.26 9.51
CA PHE A 198 -13.62 -0.83 9.98
C PHE A 198 -14.77 -1.49 9.22
N VAL A 199 -14.46 -2.44 8.32
CA VAL A 199 -15.47 -3.20 7.57
C VAL A 199 -15.27 -4.70 7.81
N ARG A 200 -16.31 -5.49 7.51
CA ARG A 200 -16.30 -6.96 7.70
C ARG A 200 -15.55 -7.72 6.61
N ALA A 201 -15.16 -8.95 6.89
CA ALA A 201 -14.68 -9.94 5.93
C ALA A 201 -15.68 -11.12 5.82
N PRO A 202 -16.85 -10.93 5.20
CA PRO A 202 -17.90 -11.96 5.17
C PRO A 202 -17.47 -13.27 4.47
N PHE A 203 -16.53 -13.17 3.52
CA PHE A 203 -16.01 -14.28 2.72
C PHE A 203 -14.66 -14.82 3.22
N PHE A 204 -14.28 -14.50 4.45
CA PHE A 204 -13.12 -15.13 5.08
C PHE A 204 -13.51 -16.50 5.65
N PHE A 205 -12.90 -17.56 5.14
CA PHE A 205 -13.10 -18.93 5.60
C PHE A 205 -11.80 -19.52 6.18
N PRO A 206 -11.53 -19.30 7.47
CA PRO A 206 -10.34 -19.84 8.12
C PRO A 206 -10.34 -21.37 8.22
N LYS A 207 -9.17 -21.92 8.58
CA LYS A 207 -9.07 -23.29 9.12
C LYS A 207 -9.98 -23.49 10.32
N TYR A 208 -10.41 -24.73 10.57
CA TYR A 208 -11.34 -25.09 11.64
C TYR A 208 -10.96 -24.51 13.01
N GLU A 209 -9.69 -24.66 13.40
CA GLU A 209 -9.13 -24.14 14.66
C GLU A 209 -9.21 -22.61 14.82
N TYR A 210 -9.43 -21.86 13.73
CA TYR A 210 -9.55 -20.41 13.71
C TYR A 210 -10.94 -19.91 13.31
N GLN A 211 -11.98 -20.77 13.30
CA GLN A 211 -13.36 -20.38 12.95
C GLN A 211 -13.91 -19.22 13.79
N TYR A 212 -13.51 -19.13 15.06
CA TYR A 212 -13.86 -18.01 15.93
C TYR A 212 -13.48 -16.63 15.37
N LEU A 213 -12.50 -16.55 14.46
CA LEU A 213 -12.11 -15.31 13.78
C LEU A 213 -13.14 -14.84 12.76
N ARG A 214 -13.91 -15.75 12.19
CA ARG A 214 -15.04 -15.41 11.32
C ARG A 214 -16.27 -15.07 12.17
N ASP A 215 -16.55 -15.89 13.18
CA ASP A 215 -17.75 -15.75 14.02
C ASP A 215 -17.75 -14.44 14.82
N ASN A 216 -16.57 -14.05 15.33
CA ASN A 216 -16.40 -12.81 16.09
C ASN A 216 -16.12 -11.57 15.23
N ASP A 217 -16.21 -11.64 13.90
CA ASP A 217 -15.92 -10.50 13.02
C ASP A 217 -16.88 -9.31 13.27
N THR A 218 -18.13 -9.60 13.63
CA THR A 218 -19.12 -8.58 14.03
C THR A 218 -18.65 -7.77 15.25
N LEU A 219 -18.14 -8.45 16.28
CA LEU A 219 -17.64 -7.79 17.49
C LEU A 219 -16.38 -6.96 17.20
N ARG A 220 -15.48 -7.49 16.36
CA ARG A 220 -14.29 -6.78 15.91
C ARG A 220 -14.66 -5.47 15.23
N VAL A 221 -15.56 -5.51 14.23
CA VAL A 221 -15.98 -4.29 13.51
C VAL A 221 -16.68 -3.32 14.44
N LYS A 222 -17.56 -3.80 15.33
CA LYS A 222 -18.21 -2.94 16.33
C LYS A 222 -17.17 -2.20 17.16
N LYS A 223 -16.16 -2.89 17.71
CA LYS A 223 -15.09 -2.26 18.51
C LYS A 223 -14.23 -1.31 17.67
N ALA A 224 -13.86 -1.69 16.45
CA ALA A 224 -13.07 -0.84 15.56
C ALA A 224 -13.80 0.47 15.22
N ILE A 225 -15.10 0.42 14.88
CA ILE A 225 -15.89 1.61 14.54
C ILE A 225 -15.95 2.64 15.68
N HIS A 226 -15.86 2.22 16.94
CA HIS A 226 -15.81 3.16 18.08
C HIS A 226 -14.50 3.97 18.11
N LEU A 227 -13.42 3.45 17.52
CA LEU A 227 -12.12 4.11 17.43
C LEU A 227 -11.94 4.88 16.11
N LEU A 228 -12.88 4.76 15.15
CA LEU A 228 -12.69 5.34 13.81
C LEU A 228 -12.45 6.85 13.84
N LYS A 229 -13.25 7.57 14.63
CA LYS A 229 -13.17 9.03 14.75
C LYS A 229 -11.78 9.48 15.21
N ASP A 230 -11.27 8.86 16.28
CA ASP A 230 -9.96 9.15 16.85
C ASP A 230 -8.82 8.88 15.85
N ASN A 231 -9.00 7.89 14.97
CA ASN A 231 -8.02 7.57 13.93
C ASN A 231 -8.11 8.48 12.68
N LEU A 232 -9.23 9.17 12.46
CA LEU A 232 -9.37 10.15 11.38
C LEU A 232 -8.83 11.53 11.78
N ILE A 233 -8.90 11.87 13.08
CA ILE A 233 -8.47 13.16 13.61
C ILE A 233 -6.97 13.10 13.92
N VAL A 234 -6.15 13.45 12.92
CA VAL A 234 -4.68 13.43 13.00
C VAL A 234 -4.12 14.40 14.06
N ASN A 235 -4.83 15.51 14.32
CA ASN A 235 -4.48 16.49 15.34
C ASN A 235 -5.57 16.55 16.41
N LYS A 236 -5.25 16.11 17.63
CA LYS A 236 -6.13 16.14 18.82
C LYS A 236 -6.57 17.55 19.27
N LEU A 237 -6.31 18.59 18.47
CA LEU A 237 -6.81 19.94 18.68
C LEU A 237 -8.31 20.06 18.32
N HIS A 238 -8.86 19.10 17.57
CA HIS A 238 -10.27 19.10 17.14
C HIS A 238 -11.04 17.87 17.64
N ILE A 239 -10.87 17.46 18.91
CA ILE A 239 -11.54 16.29 19.49
C ILE A 239 -13.08 16.36 19.38
N GLU A 240 -13.64 17.57 19.34
CA GLU A 240 -15.09 17.80 19.24
C GLU A 240 -15.63 17.78 17.80
N GLU A 241 -14.78 17.61 16.79
CA GLU A 241 -15.22 17.60 15.38
C GLU A 241 -16.21 16.44 15.11
N PRO A 242 -17.38 16.67 14.48
CA PRO A 242 -18.28 15.59 14.09
C PRO A 242 -17.61 14.56 13.17
N LEU A 243 -17.95 13.27 13.31
CA LEU A 243 -17.39 12.18 12.51
C LEU A 243 -17.51 12.43 11.00
N GLN A 244 -18.61 13.04 10.56
CA GLN A 244 -18.83 13.42 9.18
C GLN A 244 -17.77 14.40 8.66
N ASN A 245 -17.37 15.39 9.46
CA ASN A 245 -16.37 16.37 9.06
C ASN A 245 -14.98 15.72 9.01
N ALA A 246 -14.66 14.86 9.99
CA ALA A 246 -13.42 14.07 9.98
C ALA A 246 -13.32 13.18 8.73
N LEU A 247 -14.42 12.55 8.31
CA LEU A 247 -14.49 11.80 7.05
C LEU A 247 -14.34 12.71 5.82
N SER A 248 -14.98 13.87 5.81
CA SER A 248 -14.84 14.85 4.73
C SER A 248 -13.38 15.29 4.56
N HIS A 249 -12.69 15.61 5.66
CA HIS A 249 -11.27 15.95 5.65
C HIS A 249 -10.41 14.81 5.12
N PHE A 250 -10.64 13.58 5.56
CA PHE A 250 -9.95 12.41 5.02
C PHE A 250 -10.18 12.25 3.51
N LEU A 251 -11.42 12.39 3.03
CA LEU A 251 -11.74 12.24 1.60
C LEU A 251 -11.14 13.35 0.74
N ILE A 252 -11.08 14.60 1.22
CA ILE A 252 -10.42 15.71 0.51
C ILE A 252 -8.93 15.42 0.34
N LYS A 253 -8.24 14.99 1.42
CA LYS A 253 -6.82 14.60 1.35
C LYS A 253 -6.61 13.40 0.43
N LEU A 254 -7.49 12.41 0.48
CA LEU A 254 -7.43 11.24 -0.38
C LEU A 254 -7.62 11.63 -1.86
N ALA A 255 -8.51 12.57 -2.16
CA ALA A 255 -8.72 13.10 -3.51
C ALA A 255 -7.43 13.73 -4.06
N GLU A 256 -6.75 14.55 -3.26
CA GLU A 256 -5.48 15.17 -3.63
C GLU A 256 -4.36 14.13 -3.84
N GLN A 257 -4.25 13.13 -2.95
CA GLN A 257 -3.30 12.02 -3.08
C GLN A 257 -3.46 11.29 -4.42
N ILE A 258 -4.70 10.96 -4.78
CA ILE A 258 -5.02 10.23 -6.01
C ILE A 258 -4.81 11.11 -7.24
N ALA A 259 -5.27 12.36 -7.19
CA ALA A 259 -5.04 13.35 -8.23
C ALA A 259 -3.55 13.44 -8.56
N ALA A 260 -2.71 13.57 -7.54
CA ALA A 260 -1.26 13.62 -7.70
C ALA A 260 -0.73 12.37 -8.40
N SER A 261 -1.12 11.17 -7.93
CA SER A 261 -0.66 9.92 -8.53
C SER A 261 -1.03 9.78 -10.01
N ARG A 262 -2.24 10.21 -10.40
CA ARG A 262 -2.74 10.13 -11.79
C ARG A 262 -2.01 11.12 -12.70
N ILE A 263 -1.87 12.37 -12.27
CA ILE A 263 -1.22 13.42 -13.08
C ILE A 263 0.27 13.13 -13.25
N LEU A 264 0.95 12.73 -12.18
CA LEU A 264 2.36 12.33 -12.23
C LEU A 264 2.58 11.03 -13.01
N GLY A 265 1.51 10.27 -13.28
CA GLY A 265 1.54 9.07 -14.09
C GLY A 265 2.05 7.84 -13.35
N ILE A 266 1.81 7.76 -12.04
CA ILE A 266 2.14 6.62 -11.17
C ILE A 266 0.90 6.13 -10.39
N PRO A 267 -0.18 5.76 -11.08
CA PRO A 267 -1.42 5.34 -10.44
C PRO A 267 -1.25 4.04 -9.66
N HIS A 268 -1.84 3.95 -8.46
CA HIS A 268 -1.78 2.75 -7.63
C HIS A 268 -2.45 1.53 -8.30
N ARG A 269 -3.51 1.76 -9.09
CA ARG A 269 -4.29 0.76 -9.84
C ARG A 269 -5.09 -0.25 -9.01
N SER A 270 -5.08 -0.15 -7.68
CA SER A 270 -5.89 -1.00 -6.80
C SER A 270 -6.28 -0.22 -5.54
N LEU A 271 -7.14 0.79 -5.70
CA LEU A 271 -7.62 1.70 -4.66
C LEU A 271 -8.71 1.07 -3.77
N THR A 272 -8.43 -0.12 -3.26
CA THR A 272 -9.31 -0.85 -2.34
C THR A 272 -9.19 -0.27 -0.93
N SER A 273 -10.16 -0.61 -0.07
CA SER A 273 -10.12 -0.19 1.34
C SER A 273 -8.93 -0.74 2.13
N SER A 274 -8.19 -1.73 1.61
CA SER A 274 -6.99 -2.30 2.25
C SER A 274 -5.68 -1.69 1.75
N ASN A 275 -5.69 -0.95 0.64
CA ASN A 275 -4.48 -0.41 0.02
C ASN A 275 -4.32 1.11 0.22
N ILE A 276 -5.21 1.70 1.02
CA ILE A 276 -5.20 3.10 1.42
C ILE A 276 -5.16 3.14 2.94
N CYS A 277 -4.26 3.96 3.50
CA CYS A 277 -4.18 4.17 4.93
C CYS A 277 -5.14 5.29 5.37
N LEU A 278 -5.56 5.29 6.64
CA LEU A 278 -6.42 6.36 7.18
C LEU A 278 -5.71 7.72 7.22
N ASP A 279 -4.38 7.74 7.26
CA ASP A 279 -3.56 8.94 7.09
C ASP A 279 -3.28 9.25 5.62
N THR A 280 -4.07 8.68 4.70
CA THR A 280 -4.05 8.85 3.23
C THR A 280 -2.82 8.31 2.49
N LYS A 281 -1.87 7.69 3.19
CA LYS A 281 -0.74 7.00 2.56
C LYS A 281 -1.19 5.82 1.69
N PHE A 282 -0.46 5.59 0.61
CA PHE A 282 -0.57 4.34 -0.16
C PHE A 282 0.19 3.19 0.51
N ILE A 283 -0.29 1.96 0.32
CA ILE A 283 0.32 0.72 0.82
C ILE A 283 -0.05 -0.46 -0.09
N ASP A 284 0.78 -1.50 -0.11
CA ASP A 284 0.61 -2.72 -0.91
C ASP A 284 0.74 -2.44 -2.42
N PHE A 285 1.98 -2.16 -2.82
CA PHE A 285 2.37 -1.71 -4.16
C PHE A 285 2.37 -2.83 -5.22
N GLY A 286 1.58 -3.88 -5.04
CA GLY A 286 1.57 -5.04 -5.96
C GLY A 286 1.12 -4.71 -7.39
N THR A 287 0.35 -3.63 -7.59
CA THR A 287 -0.25 -3.27 -8.88
C THR A 287 0.18 -1.91 -9.43
N ILE A 288 0.89 -1.12 -8.64
CA ILE A 288 1.33 0.22 -9.05
C ILE A 288 2.35 0.10 -10.18
N SER A 289 2.25 0.98 -11.16
CA SER A 289 3.20 1.09 -12.27
C SER A 289 3.09 2.48 -12.85
N ALA A 290 4.21 3.04 -13.29
CA ALA A 290 4.14 4.22 -14.14
C ALA A 290 3.38 3.91 -15.44
N VAL A 291 2.81 4.96 -16.04
CA VAL A 291 2.15 4.94 -17.35
C VAL A 291 2.75 6.03 -18.26
N PRO A 292 2.93 5.78 -19.57
CA PRO A 292 3.68 6.70 -20.43
C PRO A 292 2.90 7.97 -20.76
N ASN A 293 1.56 7.91 -20.83
CA ASN A 293 0.72 9.04 -21.22
C ASN A 293 -0.59 9.11 -20.38
N PHE A 294 -1.49 10.02 -20.76
CA PHE A 294 -2.74 10.26 -20.03
C PHE A 294 -3.88 9.30 -20.38
N SER A 295 -3.67 8.31 -21.25
CA SER A 295 -4.70 7.34 -21.63
C SER A 295 -5.30 6.62 -20.40
N ASN A 296 -6.54 6.17 -20.53
CA ASN A 296 -7.23 5.47 -19.46
C ASN A 296 -6.84 3.98 -19.37
N TYR A 297 -5.57 3.71 -19.06
CA TYR A 297 -5.02 2.36 -18.99
C TYR A 297 -5.85 1.46 -18.08
N ARG A 298 -6.28 0.32 -18.63
CA ARG A 298 -6.98 -0.75 -17.90
C ARG A 298 -6.10 -1.98 -17.85
N TYR A 299 -5.93 -2.54 -16.66
CA TYR A 299 -5.11 -3.72 -16.47
C TYR A 299 -5.91 -4.80 -15.75
N GLY A 300 -6.36 -5.79 -16.52
CA GLY A 300 -7.25 -6.86 -16.07
C GLY A 300 -8.74 -6.53 -16.27
N HIS A 301 -9.55 -7.55 -16.53
CA HIS A 301 -10.97 -7.40 -16.89
C HIS A 301 -11.86 -6.80 -15.78
N GLU A 302 -11.44 -6.91 -14.51
CA GLU A 302 -12.24 -6.47 -13.36
C GLU A 302 -11.84 -5.11 -12.79
N ASN A 303 -10.73 -4.53 -13.27
CA ASN A 303 -10.21 -3.28 -12.75
C ASN A 303 -10.73 -2.09 -13.55
N TYR A 304 -11.00 -1.00 -12.83
CA TYR A 304 -11.25 0.29 -13.45
C TYR A 304 -9.97 0.82 -14.11
N GLY A 305 -10.15 1.64 -15.15
CA GLY A 305 -9.03 2.37 -15.73
C GLY A 305 -8.50 3.41 -14.75
N VAL A 306 -7.29 3.91 -15.00
CA VAL A 306 -6.61 4.91 -14.15
C VAL A 306 -7.51 6.09 -13.78
N TRP A 307 -8.34 6.59 -14.71
CA TRP A 307 -9.21 7.74 -14.46
C TRP A 307 -10.55 7.36 -13.82
N ASP A 308 -10.88 6.08 -13.80
CA ASP A 308 -12.10 5.52 -13.24
C ASP A 308 -11.92 4.86 -11.86
N ASP A 309 -10.67 4.67 -11.39
CA ASP A 309 -10.37 3.90 -10.17
C ASP A 309 -10.95 4.48 -8.86
N HIS A 310 -11.30 5.76 -8.83
CA HIS A 310 -12.06 6.41 -7.77
C HIS A 310 -13.44 5.76 -7.51
N LYS A 311 -14.02 5.06 -8.51
CA LYS A 311 -15.26 4.30 -8.34
C LYS A 311 -15.12 3.17 -7.32
N LEU A 312 -13.91 2.63 -7.11
CA LEU A 312 -13.66 1.68 -6.02
C LEU A 312 -13.81 2.34 -4.66
N ILE A 313 -13.39 3.60 -4.53
CA ILE A 313 -13.48 4.38 -3.30
C ILE A 313 -14.91 4.65 -2.93
N VAL A 314 -15.70 5.16 -3.87
CA VAL A 314 -17.14 5.34 -3.65
C VAL A 314 -17.77 4.02 -3.19
N LYS A 315 -17.47 2.91 -3.87
CA LYS A 315 -18.00 1.60 -3.50
C LYS A 315 -17.65 1.17 -2.07
N TRP A 316 -16.39 1.31 -1.63
CA TRP A 316 -16.04 0.91 -0.26
C TRP A 316 -16.42 1.96 0.79
N LEU A 317 -16.57 3.23 0.41
CA LEU A 317 -17.09 4.29 1.29
C LEU A 317 -18.53 3.97 1.70
N HIS A 318 -19.40 3.59 0.76
CA HIS A 318 -20.76 3.13 1.08
C HIS A 318 -20.76 1.98 2.11
N ASN A 319 -19.84 1.02 1.93
CA ASN A 319 -19.71 -0.10 2.87
C ASN A 319 -19.21 0.35 4.25
N LEU A 320 -18.26 1.30 4.30
CA LEU A 320 -17.80 1.89 5.56
C LEU A 320 -18.94 2.63 6.27
N ILE A 321 -19.70 3.46 5.55
CA ILE A 321 -20.86 4.19 6.09
C ILE A 321 -21.91 3.22 6.64
N PHE A 322 -22.16 2.08 5.97
CA PHE A 322 -23.05 1.05 6.51
C PHE A 322 -22.63 0.58 7.90
N PHE A 323 -21.34 0.32 8.13
CA PHE A 323 -20.85 -0.12 9.44
C PHE A 323 -20.78 1.00 10.48
N ILE A 324 -20.49 2.24 10.07
CA ILE A 324 -20.63 3.43 10.92
C ILE A 324 -22.08 3.54 11.40
N ASN A 325 -23.04 3.50 10.47
CA ASN A 325 -24.46 3.58 10.79
C ASN A 325 -24.96 2.39 11.60
N LYS A 326 -24.29 1.25 11.54
CA LYS A 326 -24.64 0.11 12.38
C LYS A 326 -24.13 0.24 13.82
N TYR A 327 -22.92 0.77 14.02
CA TYR A 327 -22.22 0.65 15.31
C TYR A 327 -21.82 1.96 15.99
N ASN A 328 -21.81 3.10 15.29
CA ASN A 328 -21.54 4.41 15.88
C ASN A 328 -22.86 5.14 16.22
N LYS A 329 -22.83 6.06 17.19
CA LYS A 329 -23.99 6.92 17.54
C LYS A 329 -24.17 8.06 16.53
N GLU A 330 -23.07 8.63 16.04
CA GLU A 330 -23.05 9.65 14.99
C GLU A 330 -23.34 8.96 13.64
N LYS A 331 -24.63 8.91 13.26
CA LYS A 331 -25.08 8.34 11.99
C LYS A 331 -24.84 9.33 10.84
N ILE A 332 -24.60 8.79 9.65
CA ILE A 332 -24.42 9.53 8.40
C ILE A 332 -25.61 9.17 7.50
N SER A 333 -26.48 10.13 7.24
CA SER A 333 -27.64 9.94 6.37
C SER A 333 -27.23 9.77 4.91
N ASP A 334 -28.13 9.23 4.08
CA ASP A 334 -27.90 9.07 2.65
C ASP A 334 -27.62 10.40 1.95
N HIS A 335 -28.28 11.49 2.38
CA HIS A 335 -27.98 12.85 1.92
C HIS A 335 -26.51 13.21 2.14
N HIS A 336 -25.99 12.95 3.35
CA HIS A 336 -24.59 13.24 3.67
C HIS A 336 -23.61 12.31 2.97
N LEU A 337 -23.95 11.03 2.77
CA LEU A 337 -23.14 10.12 1.95
C LEU A 337 -23.04 10.60 0.49
N ASN A 338 -24.16 11.06 -0.09
CA ASN A 338 -24.16 11.66 -1.42
C ASN A 338 -23.29 12.91 -1.47
N LEU A 339 -23.40 13.79 -0.47
CA LEU A 339 -22.54 14.98 -0.36
C LEU A 339 -21.06 14.62 -0.28
N LEU A 340 -20.67 13.71 0.63
CA LEU A 340 -19.29 13.24 0.77
C LEU A 340 -18.75 12.66 -0.55
N THR A 341 -19.57 11.89 -1.28
CA THR A 341 -19.20 11.30 -2.57
C THR A 341 -19.00 12.36 -3.64
N THR A 342 -19.96 13.29 -3.78
CA THR A 342 -19.88 14.38 -4.76
C THR A 342 -18.68 15.28 -4.48
N THR A 343 -18.51 15.71 -3.22
CA THR A 343 -17.38 16.54 -2.80
C THR A 343 -16.04 15.83 -3.04
N PHE A 344 -15.93 14.52 -2.79
CA PHE A 344 -14.72 13.76 -3.11
C PHE A 344 -14.39 13.80 -4.60
N ILE A 345 -15.37 13.56 -5.48
CA ILE A 345 -15.18 13.55 -6.94
C ILE A 345 -14.83 14.94 -7.47
N GLU A 346 -15.51 15.98 -6.96
CA GLU A 346 -15.24 17.37 -7.31
C GLU A 346 -13.83 17.79 -6.91
N ASN A 347 -13.41 17.47 -5.67
CA ASN A 347 -12.06 17.74 -5.20
C ASN A 347 -11.01 16.97 -6.00
N LEU A 348 -11.28 15.71 -6.36
CA LEU A 348 -10.37 14.92 -7.19
C LEU A 348 -10.13 15.59 -8.53
N SER A 349 -11.21 16.00 -9.22
CA SER A 349 -11.09 16.71 -10.49
C SER A 349 -10.39 18.06 -10.34
N TYR A 350 -10.71 18.80 -9.27
CA TYR A 350 -10.09 20.07 -8.94
C TYR A 350 -8.57 19.93 -8.76
N PHE A 351 -8.11 19.03 -7.89
CA PHE A 351 -6.69 18.82 -7.64
C PHE A 351 -5.94 18.32 -8.87
N GLU A 352 -6.56 17.46 -9.69
CA GLU A 352 -5.98 17.03 -10.97
C GLU A 352 -5.74 18.23 -11.89
N ASN A 353 -6.72 19.14 -12.00
CA ASN A 353 -6.62 20.32 -12.85
C ASN A 353 -5.59 21.32 -12.31
N VAL A 354 -5.55 21.55 -10.99
CA VAL A 354 -4.54 22.39 -10.34
C VAL A 354 -3.14 21.86 -10.63
N LEU A 355 -2.90 20.57 -10.39
CA LEU A 355 -1.57 20.00 -10.56
C LEU A 355 -1.15 19.96 -12.03
N LEU A 356 -2.06 19.64 -12.95
CA LEU A 356 -1.79 19.67 -14.38
C LEU A 356 -1.40 21.09 -14.84
N SER A 357 -2.19 22.09 -14.44
CA SER A 357 -1.91 23.50 -14.73
C SER A 357 -0.55 23.94 -14.19
N ASN A 358 -0.20 23.51 -12.98
CA ASN A 358 1.08 23.85 -12.36
C ASN A 358 2.26 23.24 -13.12
N ILE A 359 2.20 21.96 -13.47
CA ILE A 359 3.27 21.27 -14.22
C ILE A 359 3.44 21.90 -15.61
N LEU A 360 2.33 22.13 -16.31
CA LEU A 360 2.32 22.68 -17.67
C LEU A 360 2.42 24.21 -17.71
N ARG A 361 2.47 24.88 -16.55
CA ARG A 361 2.47 26.35 -16.41
C ARG A 361 1.39 27.04 -17.26
N ILE A 362 0.18 26.47 -17.26
CA ILE A 362 -0.96 27.00 -18.02
C ILE A 362 -1.31 28.37 -17.44
N LYS A 363 -1.15 29.43 -18.24
CA LYS A 363 -1.48 30.81 -17.84
C LYS A 363 -3.00 30.95 -17.70
N LYS A 364 -3.46 31.54 -16.58
CA LYS A 364 -4.84 31.96 -16.26
C LYS A 364 -5.88 31.54 -17.30
N SER A 365 -6.12 30.24 -17.39
CA SER A 365 -7.15 29.64 -18.22
C SER A 365 -8.26 29.22 -17.28
N ASP A 366 -9.52 29.34 -17.70
CA ASP A 366 -10.64 28.83 -16.91
C ASP A 366 -10.43 27.33 -16.63
N PHE A 367 -10.71 26.91 -15.39
CA PHE A 367 -10.70 25.51 -14.96
C PHE A 367 -11.57 24.63 -15.87
N ILE A 368 -12.64 25.15 -16.45
CA ILE A 368 -13.46 24.43 -17.44
C ILE A 368 -12.61 24.04 -18.66
N LYS A 369 -11.78 24.96 -19.15
CA LYS A 369 -10.90 24.73 -20.31
C LYS A 369 -9.80 23.72 -19.98
N VAL A 370 -9.17 23.85 -18.81
CA VAL A 370 -8.18 22.89 -18.30
C VAL A 370 -8.79 21.49 -18.14
N ASN A 371 -10.00 21.39 -17.62
CA ASN A 371 -10.69 20.12 -17.47
C ASN A 371 -10.97 19.47 -18.84
N SER A 372 -11.50 20.23 -19.80
CA SER A 372 -11.72 19.73 -21.16
C SER A 372 -10.41 19.28 -21.82
N PHE A 373 -9.33 20.01 -21.60
CA PHE A 373 -7.99 19.64 -22.08
C PHE A 373 -7.51 18.33 -21.46
N LYS A 374 -7.63 18.19 -20.13
CA LYS A 374 -7.34 16.94 -19.40
C LYS A 374 -8.15 15.77 -19.97
N VAL A 375 -9.46 15.93 -20.16
CA VAL A 375 -10.33 14.88 -20.73
C VAL A 375 -9.91 14.52 -22.16
N ALA A 376 -9.53 15.50 -22.97
CA ALA A 376 -9.04 15.23 -24.32
C ALA A 376 -7.69 14.49 -24.33
N LEU A 377 -6.81 14.72 -23.36
CA LEU A 377 -5.59 13.93 -23.16
C LEU A 377 -5.90 12.47 -22.79
N GLN A 378 -6.97 12.22 -22.03
CA GLN A 378 -7.38 10.87 -21.61
C GLN A 378 -7.93 10.00 -22.75
N ASN A 379 -8.47 10.64 -23.80
CA ASN A 379 -9.07 9.98 -24.95
C ASN A 379 -8.06 9.65 -26.07
N GLN A 380 -6.78 9.91 -25.85
CA GLN A 380 -5.73 9.49 -26.77
C GLN A 380 -5.55 7.97 -26.74
N SER A 381 -5.05 7.39 -27.83
CA SER A 381 -4.67 5.98 -27.86
C SER A 381 -3.48 5.74 -26.93
N GLU A 382 -3.39 4.53 -26.37
CA GLU A 382 -2.20 4.13 -25.63
C GLU A 382 -0.96 4.25 -26.53
N THR A 383 0.04 5.01 -26.10
CA THR A 383 1.30 5.21 -26.85
C THR A 383 2.48 4.55 -26.15
N ASN A 384 3.59 4.42 -26.89
CA ASN A 384 4.87 3.92 -26.39
C ASN A 384 5.52 4.89 -25.39
N TRP A 385 6.56 4.44 -24.68
CA TRP A 385 7.32 5.21 -23.68
C TRP A 385 8.15 6.39 -24.22
N ASN A 386 7.80 6.93 -25.38
CA ASN A 386 8.53 8.05 -25.98
C ASN A 386 8.05 9.38 -25.38
N ARG A 387 8.96 10.05 -24.67
CA ARG A 387 8.71 11.32 -23.99
C ARG A 387 8.49 12.50 -24.94
N LEU A 388 9.17 12.50 -26.10
CA LEU A 388 8.98 13.56 -27.10
C LEU A 388 7.54 13.51 -27.63
N ASP A 389 7.04 12.31 -27.90
CA ASP A 389 5.66 12.08 -28.34
C ASP A 389 4.64 12.60 -27.30
N LEU A 390 4.86 12.38 -26.00
CA LEU A 390 3.96 12.89 -24.95
C LEU A 390 3.83 14.43 -24.97
N MET A 391 4.97 15.14 -24.98
CA MET A 391 4.93 16.61 -24.95
C MET A 391 4.47 17.19 -26.27
N GLU A 392 4.81 16.57 -27.40
CA GLU A 392 4.27 16.94 -28.72
C GLU A 392 2.75 16.79 -28.75
N ASP A 393 2.21 15.70 -28.20
CA ASP A 393 0.77 15.46 -28.09
C ASP A 393 0.08 16.52 -27.22
N ILE A 394 0.67 16.86 -26.07
CA ILE A 394 0.18 17.89 -25.16
C ILE A 394 0.16 19.26 -25.86
N VAL A 395 1.27 19.66 -26.50
CA VAL A 395 1.38 20.95 -27.20
C VAL A 395 0.43 21.02 -28.39
N ARG A 396 0.35 19.95 -29.19
CA ARG A 396 -0.56 19.87 -30.34
C ARG A 396 -2.01 20.01 -29.90
N LEU A 397 -2.41 19.32 -28.83
CA LEU A 397 -3.77 19.40 -28.31
C LEU A 397 -4.04 20.79 -27.68
N ALA A 398 -3.08 21.36 -26.98
CA ALA A 398 -3.20 22.69 -26.39
C ALA A 398 -3.43 23.75 -27.48
N ASN A 399 -2.66 23.70 -28.58
CA ASN A 399 -2.82 24.58 -29.73
C ASN A 399 -4.22 24.44 -30.38
N LYS A 400 -4.73 23.21 -30.55
CA LYS A 400 -6.09 22.96 -31.06
C LYS A 400 -7.18 23.56 -30.17
N MET A 401 -6.90 23.69 -28.88
CA MET A 401 -7.82 24.24 -27.89
C MET A 401 -7.53 25.72 -27.59
N ASP A 402 -6.65 26.39 -28.33
CA ASP A 402 -6.23 27.77 -28.06
C ASP A 402 -5.72 27.96 -26.62
N MET A 403 -4.85 27.05 -26.19
CA MET A 403 -4.21 27.04 -24.87
C MET A 403 -2.69 27.14 -25.01
N TYR A 404 -2.08 27.93 -24.12
CA TYR A 404 -0.64 28.00 -23.99
C TYR A 404 -0.16 27.08 -22.87
N VAL A 405 0.75 26.15 -23.20
CA VAL A 405 1.45 25.26 -22.27
C VAL A 405 2.96 25.48 -22.40
N ASP A 406 3.69 25.33 -21.30
CA ASP A 406 5.16 25.34 -21.35
C ASP A 406 5.67 24.06 -22.01
N LYS A 407 6.25 24.20 -23.20
CA LYS A 407 6.87 23.09 -23.95
C LYS A 407 8.04 22.42 -23.22
N ASN A 408 8.61 23.09 -22.22
CA ASN A 408 9.70 22.56 -21.39
C ASN A 408 9.19 21.86 -20.12
N ALA A 409 7.87 21.77 -19.90
CA ALA A 409 7.30 21.04 -18.79
C ALA A 409 7.74 19.56 -18.79
N VAL A 410 7.87 18.99 -17.59
CA VAL A 410 8.42 17.63 -17.44
C VAL A 410 7.55 16.79 -16.50
N PHE A 411 7.09 15.65 -17.00
CA PHE A 411 6.50 14.59 -16.19
C PHE A 411 7.57 13.55 -15.84
N HIS A 412 8.36 13.82 -14.80
CA HIS A 412 9.54 13.01 -14.44
C HIS A 412 9.22 11.52 -14.19
N LEU A 413 8.04 11.24 -13.64
CA LEU A 413 7.64 9.88 -13.26
C LEU A 413 6.93 9.11 -14.38
N ARG A 414 6.56 9.76 -15.49
CA ARG A 414 6.09 9.11 -16.73
C ARG A 414 7.28 8.58 -17.52
N ASN A 415 7.97 7.60 -16.94
CA ASN A 415 9.18 7.01 -17.50
C ASN A 415 9.18 5.49 -17.32
N GLU A 416 9.65 4.75 -18.34
CA GLU A 416 9.65 3.29 -18.34
C GLU A 416 10.41 2.71 -17.15
N LYS A 417 11.43 3.41 -16.63
CA LYS A 417 12.18 2.95 -15.45
C LYS A 417 11.29 2.76 -14.22
N PHE A 418 10.21 3.53 -14.12
CA PHE A 418 9.20 3.38 -13.05
C PHE A 418 8.06 2.44 -13.45
N SER A 419 8.14 1.74 -14.58
CA SER A 419 7.17 0.70 -14.88
C SER A 419 7.45 -0.54 -14.02
N GLN A 420 6.39 -1.22 -13.58
CA GLN A 420 6.53 -2.46 -12.84
C GLN A 420 7.32 -3.50 -13.64
N LYS A 421 7.08 -3.57 -14.96
CA LYS A 421 7.80 -4.45 -15.89
C LYS A 421 9.31 -4.19 -15.85
N TYR A 422 9.73 -2.92 -15.90
CA TYR A 422 11.15 -2.57 -15.83
C TYR A 422 11.76 -2.97 -14.49
N ILE A 423 11.12 -2.60 -13.37
CA ILE A 423 11.61 -2.90 -12.02
C ILE A 423 11.78 -4.42 -11.85
N ILE A 424 10.78 -5.19 -12.26
CA ILE A 424 10.84 -6.65 -12.22
C ILE A 424 12.00 -7.15 -13.09
N ASN A 425 12.08 -6.73 -14.34
CA ASN A 425 13.13 -7.19 -15.26
C ASN A 425 14.55 -6.85 -14.80
N GLN A 426 14.78 -5.70 -14.17
CA GLN A 426 16.10 -5.39 -13.60
C GLN A 426 16.39 -6.24 -12.37
N THR A 427 15.41 -6.39 -11.47
CA THR A 427 15.54 -7.23 -10.27
C THR A 427 15.85 -8.68 -10.67
N LEU A 428 15.21 -9.20 -11.71
CA LEU A 428 15.44 -10.53 -12.26
C LEU A 428 16.88 -10.78 -12.70
N LYS A 429 17.57 -9.77 -13.23
CA LYS A 429 18.97 -9.88 -13.67
C LYS A 429 19.95 -9.97 -12.51
N MET A 430 19.53 -9.59 -11.31
CA MET A 430 20.31 -9.59 -10.07
C MET A 430 20.05 -10.84 -9.22
N ILE A 431 19.31 -11.80 -9.78
CA ILE A 431 18.97 -13.08 -9.15
C ILE A 431 19.51 -14.19 -10.05
N ASN A 432 20.25 -15.14 -9.46
CA ASN A 432 20.69 -16.34 -10.16
C ASN A 432 20.04 -17.57 -9.51
N ASN A 433 19.03 -18.14 -10.15
CA ASN A 433 18.16 -19.16 -9.56
C ASN A 433 17.57 -18.69 -8.22
N THR A 434 18.04 -19.27 -7.10
CA THR A 434 17.58 -18.99 -5.74
C THR A 434 18.56 -18.11 -4.94
N THR A 435 19.66 -17.66 -5.54
CA THR A 435 20.62 -16.75 -4.91
C THR A 435 20.39 -15.30 -5.34
N ILE A 436 20.70 -14.37 -4.43
CA ILE A 436 20.51 -12.93 -4.61
C ILE A 436 21.89 -12.26 -4.64
N ASP A 437 22.11 -11.36 -5.59
CA ASP A 437 23.21 -10.39 -5.50
C ASP A 437 22.75 -9.22 -4.62
N ASP A 438 22.97 -9.35 -3.31
CA ASP A 438 22.50 -8.40 -2.30
C ASP A 438 22.97 -6.97 -2.58
N LYS A 439 24.21 -6.80 -3.05
CA LYS A 439 24.79 -5.48 -3.35
C LYS A 439 24.11 -4.84 -4.55
N SER A 440 23.97 -5.58 -5.66
CA SER A 440 23.32 -5.05 -6.87
C SER A 440 21.85 -4.68 -6.63
N ILE A 441 21.13 -5.48 -5.83
CA ILE A 441 19.75 -5.15 -5.43
C ILE A 441 19.72 -3.88 -4.57
N SER A 442 20.59 -3.78 -3.57
CA SER A 442 20.68 -2.61 -2.69
C SER A 442 20.97 -1.34 -3.50
N ASP A 443 21.97 -1.37 -4.38
CA ASP A 443 22.34 -0.27 -5.25
C ASP A 443 21.18 0.12 -6.18
N PHE A 444 20.46 -0.87 -6.74
CA PHE A 444 19.29 -0.63 -7.58
C PHE A 444 18.15 0.07 -6.83
N ILE A 445 17.82 -0.36 -5.61
CA ILE A 445 16.80 0.32 -4.79
C ILE A 445 17.26 1.75 -4.45
N ASN A 446 18.54 1.93 -4.08
CA ASN A 446 19.10 3.23 -3.71
C ASN A 446 19.03 4.27 -4.85
N VAL A 447 19.09 3.83 -6.11
CA VAL A 447 18.88 4.72 -7.26
C VAL A 447 17.52 5.43 -7.19
N TYR A 448 16.45 4.74 -6.79
CA TYR A 448 15.12 5.34 -6.62
C TYR A 448 15.00 6.13 -5.31
N GLN A 449 15.70 5.69 -4.27
CA GLN A 449 15.73 6.40 -2.98
C GLN A 449 16.51 7.72 -3.05
N ASN A 450 17.34 7.96 -4.06
CA ASN A 450 18.10 9.21 -4.19
C ASN A 450 17.53 10.18 -5.23
N MET A 451 16.50 9.77 -5.98
CA MET A 451 15.73 10.65 -6.88
C MET A 451 14.74 11.52 -6.11
#